data_AF-A0AAN8FI12-F1
#
_entry.id   AF-A0AAN8FI12-F1
#
_cell.length_a   1.000
_cell.length_b   1.000
_cell.length_c   1.000
_cell.angle_alpha   90.00
_cell.angle_beta   90.00
_cell.angle_gamma   90.00
#
_symmetry.space_group_name_H-M   'P 1'
#
loop_
_entity.id
_entity.type
_entity.pdbx_description
1 polymer ?
#
loop_
_entity_poly.entity_id
_entity_poly.type
_entity_poly.pdbx_seq_one_letter_code
_entity_poly.pdbx_strand_id
1 'polypeptide(L)'
;SEPGTPDGRQDAGVLILLDGTPQEYRVFLCIRSDEMRRHPGEVCFPGGMRDADENLQETAIREAEEVGQTLKRKQIIQIRLYWVFHLHTFHLT
;
A
#
# COMPACT_ATOMS: atom_id res chain seq x y z
N SER A 1 6.96 18.94 19.42
CA SER A 1 7.12 18.75 17.97
C SER A 1 6.21 19.75 17.29
N GLU A 2 6.74 20.65 16.46
CA GLU A 2 5.91 21.66 15.79
C GLU A 2 4.88 20.99 14.87
N PRO A 3 3.62 21.45 14.87
CA PRO A 3 2.63 20.96 13.92
C PRO A 3 2.98 21.52 12.55
N GLY A 4 3.42 20.65 11.64
CA GLY A 4 3.75 21.01 10.27
C GLY A 4 2.55 21.65 9.57
N THR A 5 2.80 22.76 8.87
CA THR A 5 1.84 23.47 8.03
C THR A 5 1.22 22.50 7.01
N PRO A 6 -0.11 22.48 6.80
CA PRO A 6 -0.74 21.57 5.85
C PRO A 6 -0.41 22.02 4.42
N ASP A 7 0.55 21.36 3.77
CA ASP A 7 0.96 21.58 2.36
C ASP A 7 -0.12 21.10 1.34
N GLY A 8 -1.37 20.91 1.76
CA GLY A 8 -2.43 20.28 0.94
C GLY A 8 -2.13 18.83 0.52
N ARG A 9 -0.94 18.31 0.83
CA ARG A 9 -0.54 16.92 0.65
C ARG A 9 -0.84 16.18 1.94
N GLN A 10 -1.93 15.43 1.94
CA GLN A 10 -2.23 14.50 3.02
C GLN A 10 -1.19 13.37 3.01
N ASP A 11 -0.68 13.00 4.18
CA ASP A 11 0.23 11.87 4.31
C ASP A 11 -0.49 10.54 4.04
N ALA A 12 0.24 9.52 3.60
CA ALA A 12 -0.30 8.19 3.35
C ALA A 12 0.56 7.11 4.03
N GLY A 13 -0.10 6.12 4.62
CA GLY A 13 0.53 4.92 5.17
C GLY A 13 0.46 3.77 4.17
N VAL A 14 1.56 3.02 4.02
CA VAL A 14 1.64 1.85 3.13
C VAL A 14 2.24 0.68 3.89
N LEU A 15 1.62 -0.50 3.77
CA LEU A 15 2.10 -1.74 4.37
C LEU A 15 2.63 -2.70 3.30
N ILE A 16 3.93 -3.03 3.39
CA ILE A 16 4.55 -4.06 2.55
C ILE A 16 4.52 -5.39 3.31
N LEU A 17 3.50 -6.20 3.01
CA LEU A 17 3.41 -7.55 3.54
C LEU A 17 4.40 -8.46 2.80
N LEU A 18 5.34 -9.04 3.54
CA LEU A 18 6.33 -9.99 3.06
C LEU A 18 6.00 -11.40 3.58
N ASP A 19 5.93 -12.36 2.68
CA ASP A 19 5.74 -13.80 2.96
C ASP A 19 6.84 -14.61 2.29
N GLY A 20 7.10 -15.81 2.79
CA GLY A 20 8.00 -16.79 2.19
C GLY A 20 9.23 -17.13 3.03
N THR A 21 10.26 -17.61 2.35
CA THR A 21 11.51 -18.11 2.95
C THR A 21 12.69 -17.27 2.47
N PRO A 22 13.89 -17.40 3.09
CA PRO A 22 15.09 -16.71 2.61
C PRO A 22 15.45 -16.99 1.14
N GLN A 23 14.95 -18.08 0.55
CA GLN A 23 15.17 -18.46 -0.85
C GLN A 23 14.05 -17.95 -1.79
N GLU A 24 12.92 -17.53 -1.23
CA GLU A 24 11.75 -17.10 -1.97
C GLU A 24 10.88 -16.17 -1.14
N TYR A 25 11.06 -14.86 -1.33
CA TYR A 25 10.17 -13.85 -0.78
C TYR A 25 9.07 -13.50 -1.78
N ARG A 26 7.87 -13.26 -1.26
CA ARG A 26 6.70 -12.78 -1.97
C ARG A 26 6.18 -11.53 -1.29
N VAL A 27 5.82 -10.52 -2.07
CA VAL A 27 5.08 -9.35 -1.58
C VAL A 27 3.63 -9.43 -1.97
N PHE A 28 2.74 -8.95 -1.11
CA PHE A 28 1.33 -8.79 -1.44
C PHE A 28 1.08 -7.42 -2.05
N LEU A 29 0.35 -7.43 -3.15
CA LEU A 29 -0.12 -6.26 -3.86
C LEU A 29 -1.63 -6.38 -4.07
N CYS A 30 -2.27 -5.25 -4.27
CA CYS A 30 -3.69 -5.13 -4.52
C CYS A 30 -3.93 -4.53 -5.90
N ILE A 31 -5.05 -4.90 -6.52
CA ILE A 31 -5.60 -4.16 -7.66
C ILE A 31 -6.61 -3.17 -7.09
N ARG A 32 -6.43 -1.87 -7.38
CA ARG A 32 -7.36 -0.82 -6.95
C ARG A 32 -8.73 -1.06 -7.57
N SER A 33 -9.79 -0.87 -6.78
CA SER A 33 -11.17 -0.99 -7.29
C SER A 33 -11.38 -0.04 -8.48
N ASP A 34 -12.12 -0.52 -9.48
CA ASP A 34 -12.51 0.26 -10.65
C ASP A 34 -13.39 1.47 -10.29
N GLU A 35 -13.99 1.45 -9.09
CA GLU A 35 -14.84 2.52 -8.57
C GLU A 35 -14.04 3.70 -7.97
N MET A 36 -12.70 3.57 -7.84
CA MET A 36 -11.87 4.64 -7.29
C MET A 36 -11.69 5.80 -8.29
N ARG A 37 -11.80 7.03 -7.77
CA ARG A 37 -11.64 8.27 -8.56
C ARG A 37 -10.23 8.46 -9.18
N ARG A 38 -9.21 7.80 -8.63
CA ARG A 38 -7.83 7.87 -9.10
C ARG A 38 -7.26 6.47 -9.27
N HIS A 39 -6.59 6.25 -10.40
CA HIS A 39 -5.84 5.04 -10.72
C HIS A 39 -6.65 3.73 -10.57
N PRO A 40 -7.86 3.64 -11.17
CA PRO A 40 -8.64 2.40 -11.13
C PRO A 40 -7.89 1.26 -11.83
N GLY A 41 -7.93 0.05 -11.25
CA GLY A 41 -7.31 -1.14 -11.82
C GLY A 41 -5.77 -1.20 -11.71
N GLU A 42 -5.11 -0.17 -11.16
CA GLU A 42 -3.66 -0.20 -10.97
C GLU A 42 -3.23 -1.15 -9.85
N VAL A 43 -2.04 -1.74 -10.01
CA VAL A 43 -1.40 -2.57 -9.00
C VAL A 43 -0.69 -1.66 -7.99
N CYS A 44 -1.07 -1.77 -6.72
CA CYS A 44 -0.49 -0.98 -5.63
C CYS A 44 -0.19 -1.84 -4.40
N PHE A 45 0.60 -1.30 -3.48
CA PHE A 45 0.67 -1.87 -2.13
C PHE A 45 -0.62 -1.53 -1.36
N PRO A 46 -1.01 -2.36 -0.37
CA PRO A 46 -2.02 -1.97 0.61
C PRO A 46 -1.62 -0.66 1.31
N GLY A 47 -2.53 0.31 1.35
CA GLY A 47 -2.26 1.62 1.92
C GLY A 47 -3.24 2.67 1.45
N GLY A 48 -3.23 3.80 2.14
CA GLY A 48 -4.20 4.87 1.97
C GLY A 48 -3.82 6.11 2.76
N MET A 49 -4.74 7.08 2.74
CA MET A 49 -4.52 8.39 3.34
C MET A 49 -4.65 8.30 4.86
N ARG A 50 -3.81 9.07 5.57
CA ARG A 50 -3.86 9.18 7.02
C ARG A 50 -5.08 10.00 7.45
N ASP A 51 -5.90 9.44 8.33
CA ASP A 51 -6.95 10.21 9.01
C ASP A 51 -6.38 11.04 10.16
N ALA A 52 -7.15 12.01 10.66
CA ALA A 52 -6.64 13.01 11.60
C ALA A 52 -6.13 12.44 12.93
N ASP A 53 -6.67 11.29 13.37
CA ASP A 53 -6.48 10.75 14.72
C ASP A 53 -5.51 9.56 14.77
N GLU A 54 -4.70 9.34 13.73
CA GLU A 54 -3.80 8.19 13.63
C GLU A 54 -2.40 8.59 13.13
N ASN A 55 -1.39 7.80 13.53
CA ASN A 55 -0.04 7.88 13.00
C ASN A 55 0.12 7.03 11.72
N LEU A 56 1.22 7.21 10.98
CA LEU A 56 1.42 6.53 9.69
C LEU A 56 1.45 5.00 9.78
N GLN A 57 1.92 4.45 10.90
CA GLN A 57 1.93 3.00 11.11
C GLN A 57 0.51 2.48 11.36
N GLU A 58 -0.28 3.19 12.17
CA GLU A 58 -1.70 2.89 12.40
C GLU A 58 -2.48 2.92 11.09
N THR A 59 -2.27 3.95 10.27
CA THR A 59 -2.89 4.06 8.94
C THR A 59 -2.51 2.91 8.02
N ALA A 60 -1.23 2.55 7.95
CA ALA A 60 -0.79 1.44 7.11
C ALA A 60 -1.42 0.10 7.55
N ILE A 61 -1.58 -0.12 8.86
CA ILE A 61 -2.21 -1.32 9.40
C ILE A 61 -3.71 -1.33 9.10
N ARG A 62 -4.44 -0.23 9.40
CA ARG A 62 -5.87 -0.11 9.14
C ARG A 62 -6.20 -0.39 7.67
N GLU A 63 -5.52 0.29 6.76
CA GLU A 63 -5.73 0.12 5.31
C GLU A 63 -5.45 -1.32 4.85
N ALA A 64 -4.43 -1.97 5.41
CA ALA A 64 -4.15 -3.37 5.11
C ALA A 64 -5.21 -4.33 5.67
N GLU A 65 -5.78 -4.05 6.84
CA GLU A 65 -6.89 -4.82 7.41
C GLU A 65 -8.17 -4.68 6.58
N GLU A 66 -8.50 -3.47 6.12
CA GLU A 66 -9.63 -3.21 5.23
C GLU A 66 -9.50 -3.99 3.91
N VAL A 67 -8.29 -4.01 3.34
CA VAL A 67 -7.94 -4.85 2.19
C VAL A 67 -8.18 -6.33 2.46
N GLY A 68 -7.74 -6.82 3.63
CA GLY A 68 -7.92 -8.22 4.03
C GLY A 68 -9.38 -8.63 4.19
N GLN A 69 -10.25 -7.69 4.57
CA GLN A 69 -11.69 -7.91 4.74
C GLN A 69 -12.48 -7.77 3.44
N THR A 70 -12.05 -6.88 2.54
CA THR A 70 -12.85 -6.45 1.38
C THR A 70 -12.43 -7.12 0.08
N LEU A 71 -11.15 -7.40 -0.11
CA LEU A 71 -10.67 -7.90 -1.38
C LEU A 71 -11.01 -9.38 -1.59
N LYS A 72 -11.69 -9.65 -2.70
CA LYS A 72 -11.81 -11.02 -3.22
C LYS A 72 -10.40 -11.50 -3.59
N ARG A 73 -10.13 -12.81 -3.42
CA ARG A 73 -8.85 -13.46 -3.75
C ARG A 73 -8.27 -13.13 -5.15
N LYS A 74 -9.10 -12.69 -6.10
CA LYS A 74 -8.71 -12.23 -7.45
C LYS A 74 -8.02 -10.86 -7.49
N GLN A 75 -8.13 -10.04 -6.43
CA GLN A 75 -7.57 -8.69 -6.34
C GLN A 75 -6.26 -8.65 -5.56
N ILE A 76 -5.77 -9.81 -5.12
CA ILE A 76 -4.50 -9.95 -4.41
C ILE A 76 -3.50 -10.59 -5.36
N ILE A 77 -2.38 -9.91 -5.58
CA ILE A 77 -1.28 -10.40 -6.40
C ILE A 77 -0.11 -10.69 -5.46
N GLN A 78 0.54 -11.84 -5.66
CA GLN A 78 1.82 -12.14 -5.05
C GLN A 78 2.92 -12.12 -6.12
N ILE A 79 3.93 -11.27 -5.93
CA ILE A 79 5.09 -11.22 -6.83
C ILE A 79 6.31 -11.73 -6.09
N ARG A 80 7.04 -12.66 -6.72
CA ARG A 80 8.31 -13.18 -6.19
C ARG A 80 9.39 -12.12 -6.33
N LEU A 81 10.08 -11.85 -5.22
CA LEU A 81 11.26 -11.00 -5.20
C LEU A 81 12.49 -11.83 -5.57
N TYR A 82 13.02 -11.58 -6.76
CA TYR A 82 14.41 -11.88 -7.09
C TYR A 82 15.20 -10.58 -6.83
N TRP A 83 16.44 -10.68 -6.33
CA TRP A 83 17.35 -9.56 -6.02
C TRP A 83 17.08 -8.32 -6.91
N VAL A 84 16.67 -7.22 -6.27
CA VAL A 84 16.14 -6.03 -6.95
C VAL A 84 17.27 -5.28 -7.68
N PHE A 85 17.17 -5.23 -9.02
CA PHE A 85 17.77 -4.16 -9.81
C PHE A 85 16.97 -2.86 -9.59
N HIS A 86 17.70 -1.74 -9.52
CA HIS A 86 17.21 -0.38 -9.29
C HIS A 86 15.89 -0.08 -10.01
N LEU A 87 14.80 0.12 -9.25
CA LEU A 87 13.51 0.48 -9.80
C LEU A 87 13.38 2.01 -9.80
N HIS A 88 13.42 2.63 -10.97
CA HIS A 88 13.06 4.04 -11.12
C HIS A 88 11.54 4.18 -10.93
N THR A 89 11.18 4.59 -9.71
CA THR A 89 9.98 5.36 -9.38
C THR A 89 8.63 4.65 -9.51
N PHE A 90 8.13 4.10 -8.39
CA PHE A 90 6.69 4.03 -8.14
C PHE A 90 6.17 5.46 -7.94
N HIS A 91 5.28 5.94 -8.83
CA HIS A 91 4.53 7.16 -8.54
C HIS A 91 3.36 6.79 -7.63
N LEU A 92 3.47 7.12 -6.35
CA LEU A 92 2.31 7.22 -5.46
C LEU A 92 1.63 8.56 -5.78
N THR A 93 0.42 8.52 -6.32
CA THR A 93 -0.40 9.67 -6.73
C THR A 93 -1.78 9.70 -6.08
#